data_AF-A0A1T1ZXC2-F1
#
_entry.id   AF-A0A1T1ZXC2-F1
#
_cell.length_a   1.000
_cell.length_b   1.000
_cell.length_c   1.000
_cell.angle_alpha   90.00
_cell.angle_beta   90.00
_cell.angle_gamma   90.00
#
_symmetry.space_group_name_H-M   'P 1'
#
loop_
_entity.id
_entity.type
_entity.pdbx_description
1 polymer ?
#
loop_
_entity_poly.entity_id
_entity_poly.type
_entity_poly.pdbx_seq_one_letter_code
_entity_poly.pdbx_strand_id
1 'polypeptide(L)'
;MAEDRFLFRTPPLRNVTLTAPYFHNGQADTLVVAIRQHLDPYRFARAYAEGGEHLMAPTEIDAISPILASGSLITEEQVGLLFAFLEALEDRRAGSLSR
;
A
#
# COMPACT_ATOMS: atom_id res chain seq x y z
N MET A 1 -22.23 -8.88 3.17
CA MET A 1 -22.86 -9.74 2.16
C MET A 1 -21.81 -10.24 1.18
N ALA A 2 -22.14 -10.96 0.11
CA ALA A 2 -21.16 -11.38 -0.90
C ALA A 2 -20.41 -10.18 -1.53
N GLU A 3 -21.05 -9.00 -1.52
CA GLU A 3 -20.57 -7.69 -1.97
C GLU A 3 -19.33 -7.20 -1.21
N ASP A 4 -19.21 -7.54 0.08
CA ASP A 4 -18.14 -7.02 0.95
C ASP A 4 -16.86 -7.86 0.89
N ARG A 5 -16.85 -8.92 0.08
CA ARG A 5 -15.67 -9.79 -0.02
C ARG A 5 -14.47 -8.98 -0.52
N PHE A 6 -13.33 -9.19 0.16
CA PHE A 6 -12.05 -8.53 -0.12
C PHE A 6 -12.00 -7.03 0.18
N LEU A 7 -13.08 -6.44 0.71
CA LEU A 7 -13.05 -5.08 1.21
C LEU A 7 -12.42 -5.06 2.60
N PHE A 8 -11.42 -4.19 2.76
CA PHE A 8 -10.80 -3.91 4.04
C PHE A 8 -11.11 -2.47 4.44
N ARG A 9 -11.19 -2.23 5.75
CA ARG A 9 -11.31 -0.87 6.27
C ARG A 9 -10.05 -0.08 5.95
N THR A 10 -10.19 1.13 5.42
CA THR A 10 -9.06 2.06 5.24
C THR A 10 -8.45 2.40 6.61
N PRO A 11 -7.16 2.05 6.85
CA PRO A 11 -6.49 2.39 8.10
C PRO A 11 -6.13 3.89 8.14
N PRO A 12 -6.02 4.50 9.33
CA PRO A 12 -5.44 5.83 9.47
C PRO A 12 -3.95 5.82 9.10
N LEU A 13 -3.44 6.92 8.52
CA LEU A 13 -2.04 7.02 8.06
C LEU A 13 -1.09 7.67 9.10
N ARG A 14 -1.57 7.96 10.31
CA ARG A 14 -0.73 8.51 11.39
C ARG A 14 0.31 7.47 11.81
N ASN A 15 1.58 7.86 11.91
CA ASN A 15 2.73 6.97 12.17
C ASN A 15 2.94 5.87 11.10
N VAL A 16 2.39 6.00 9.88
CA VAL A 16 2.51 4.96 8.85
C VAL A 16 3.96 4.63 8.52
N THR A 17 4.87 5.61 8.55
CA THR A 17 6.31 5.43 8.34
C THR A 17 6.99 4.51 9.36
N LEU A 18 6.35 4.23 10.51
CA LEU A 18 6.92 3.45 11.62
C LEU A 18 6.26 2.07 11.80
N THR A 19 5.35 1.67 10.91
CA THR A 19 4.45 0.52 11.11
C THR A 19 4.55 -0.54 10.01
N ALA A 20 5.71 -0.64 9.37
CA ALA A 20 6.01 -1.75 8.49
C ALA A 20 5.84 -3.10 9.24
N PRO A 21 5.44 -4.18 8.55
CA PRO A 21 5.09 -4.24 7.13
C PRO A 21 3.68 -3.70 6.82
N TYR A 22 3.42 -3.45 5.54
CA TYR A 22 2.23 -2.75 5.05
C TYR A 22 1.18 -3.67 4.41
N PHE A 23 -0.04 -3.14 4.26
CA PHE A 23 -1.27 -3.87 3.91
C PHE A 23 -1.78 -4.79 5.02
N HIS A 24 -3.00 -5.31 4.84
CA HIS A 24 -3.69 -6.13 5.84
C HIS A 24 -3.00 -7.49 6.09
N ASN A 25 -2.12 -7.91 5.19
CA ASN A 25 -1.39 -9.17 5.21
C ASN A 25 0.13 -8.98 5.34
N GLY A 26 0.62 -7.73 5.45
CA GLY A 26 2.05 -7.46 5.54
C GLY A 26 2.84 -7.67 4.24
N GLN A 27 2.20 -7.70 3.06
CA GLN A 27 2.85 -8.03 1.79
C GLN A 27 3.99 -7.07 1.39
N ALA A 28 3.97 -5.83 1.85
CA ALA A 28 4.98 -4.84 1.48
C ALA A 28 5.89 -4.53 2.68
N ASP A 29 7.17 -4.84 2.55
CA ASP A 29 8.17 -4.60 3.61
C ASP A 29 8.47 -3.11 3.84
N THR A 30 8.19 -2.25 2.86
CA THR A 30 8.52 -0.82 2.92
C THR A 30 7.36 0.05 2.44
N LEU A 31 7.29 1.27 2.97
CA LEU A 31 6.23 2.22 2.62
C LEU A 31 6.30 2.61 1.15
N VAL A 32 7.52 2.73 0.60
CA VAL A 32 7.73 3.03 -0.82
C VAL A 32 7.18 1.91 -1.70
N VAL A 33 7.39 0.63 -1.32
CA VAL A 33 6.77 -0.50 -2.03
C VAL A 33 5.25 -0.41 -1.95
N ALA A 34 4.68 -0.11 -0.77
CA ALA A 34 3.25 0.05 -0.61
C ALA A 34 2.66 1.21 -1.44
N ILE A 35 3.35 2.35 -1.53
CA ILE A 35 2.97 3.49 -2.38
C ILE A 35 2.97 3.05 -3.85
N ARG A 36 4.05 2.41 -4.32
CA ARG A 36 4.15 1.93 -5.71
C ARG A 36 3.07 0.91 -6.05
N GLN A 37 2.70 0.03 -5.11
CA GLN A 37 1.59 -0.91 -5.28
C GLN A 37 0.24 -0.20 -5.45
N HIS A 38 0.01 0.93 -4.79
CA HIS A 38 -1.21 1.73 -4.99
C HIS A 38 -1.24 2.46 -6.34
N LEU A 39 -0.08 2.84 -6.90
CA LEU A 39 0.00 3.54 -8.19
C LEU A 39 -0.29 2.61 -9.39
N ASP A 40 -0.02 1.32 -9.24
CA ASP A 40 -0.19 0.31 -10.28
C ASP A 40 -0.66 -1.05 -9.71
N PRO A 41 -1.86 -1.11 -9.11
CA PRO A 41 -2.31 -2.30 -8.38
C PRO A 41 -2.47 -3.51 -9.29
N TYR A 42 -2.83 -3.30 -10.56
CA TYR A 42 -3.02 -4.38 -11.53
C TYR A 42 -1.71 -5.04 -11.95
N ARG A 43 -0.62 -4.27 -12.11
CA ARG A 43 0.68 -4.86 -12.39
C ARG A 43 1.15 -5.72 -11.22
N PHE A 44 0.98 -5.26 -9.99
CA PHE A 44 1.38 -6.02 -8.80
C PHE A 44 0.47 -7.22 -8.54
N ALA A 45 -0.83 -7.10 -8.73
CA ALA A 45 -1.77 -8.21 -8.59
C ALA A 45 -1.48 -9.36 -9.57
N ARG A 46 -0.91 -9.06 -10.74
CA ARG A 46 -0.51 -10.03 -11.77
C ARG A 46 0.98 -10.38 -11.78
N ALA A 47 1.78 -9.75 -10.92
CA ALA A 47 3.22 -9.99 -10.90
C ALA A 47 3.53 -11.38 -10.32
N TYR A 48 4.41 -12.12 -10.99
CA TYR A 48 4.89 -13.41 -10.49
C TYR A 48 5.90 -13.19 -9.37
N ALA A 49 5.68 -13.81 -8.22
CA ALA A 49 6.67 -13.92 -7.15
C ALA A 49 7.29 -15.32 -7.17
N GLU A 50 8.62 -15.42 -7.38
CA GLU A 50 9.34 -16.70 -7.43
C GLU A 50 9.16 -17.55 -6.16
N GLY A 51 8.92 -16.92 -5.01
CA GLY A 51 8.65 -17.59 -3.73
C GLY A 51 7.21 -18.09 -3.54
N GLY A 52 6.32 -17.88 -4.50
CA GLY A 52 4.90 -18.27 -4.39
C GLY A 52 4.06 -17.40 -3.46
N GLU A 53 4.55 -16.20 -3.10
CA GLU A 53 3.77 -15.25 -2.30
C GLU A 53 2.52 -14.78 -3.04
N HIS A 54 1.44 -14.63 -2.27
CA HIS A 54 0.04 -14.38 -2.64
C HIS A 54 -0.17 -13.71 -4.01
N LEU A 55 -0.53 -14.51 -5.02
CA LEU A 55 -1.11 -14.03 -6.26
C LEU A 55 -2.61 -13.78 -6.06
N MET A 56 -3.10 -12.63 -6.50
CA MET A 56 -4.53 -12.35 -6.41
C MET A 56 -5.31 -13.25 -7.38
N ALA A 57 -6.34 -13.91 -6.86
CA ALA A 57 -7.32 -14.62 -7.68
C ALA A 57 -8.11 -13.62 -8.55
N PRO A 58 -8.71 -14.06 -9.67
CA PRO A 58 -9.52 -13.17 -10.52
C PRO A 58 -10.57 -12.35 -9.77
N THR A 59 -11.27 -12.98 -8.81
CA THR A 59 -12.27 -12.29 -7.99
C THR A 59 -11.71 -11.24 -7.04
N GLU A 60 -10.42 -11.36 -6.65
CA GLU A 60 -9.73 -10.34 -5.86
C GLU A 60 -9.32 -9.16 -6.74
N ILE A 61 -8.87 -9.44 -7.98
CA ILE A 61 -8.55 -8.41 -8.98
C ILE A 61 -9.81 -7.61 -9.34
N ASP A 62 -10.95 -8.28 -9.51
CA ASP A 62 -12.24 -7.63 -9.80
C ASP A 62 -12.73 -6.73 -8.65
N ALA A 63 -12.24 -6.97 -7.43
CA ALA A 63 -12.56 -6.16 -6.25
C ALA A 63 -11.65 -4.93 -6.08
N ILE A 64 -10.63 -4.75 -6.94
CA ILE A 64 -9.79 -3.55 -6.93
C ILE A 64 -10.67 -2.32 -7.19
N SER A 65 -10.57 -1.32 -6.32
CA SER A 65 -11.38 -0.11 -6.43
C SER A 65 -11.17 0.59 -7.78
N PRO A 66 -12.25 0.97 -8.50
CA PRO A 66 -12.15 1.70 -9.76
C PRO A 66 -11.39 3.03 -9.67
N ILE A 67 -11.27 3.62 -8.47
CA ILE A 67 -10.48 4.83 -8.26
C ILE A 67 -8.99 4.63 -8.61
N LEU A 68 -8.49 3.40 -8.53
CA LEU A 68 -7.11 3.04 -8.85
C LEU A 68 -6.94 2.55 -10.30
N ALA A 69 -8.02 2.48 -11.10
CA ALA A 69 -7.96 2.01 -12.49
C ALA A 69 -7.27 2.99 -13.41
N SER A 70 -7.44 4.29 -13.15
CA SER A 70 -6.65 5.34 -13.78
C SER A 70 -5.31 5.39 -13.07
N GLY A 71 -4.38 4.51 -13.47
CA GLY A 71 -3.03 4.48 -12.90
C GLY A 71 -2.44 5.89 -12.82
N SER A 72 -1.93 6.26 -11.65
CA SER A 72 -1.44 7.61 -11.42
C SER A 72 0.03 7.66 -11.83
N LEU A 73 0.34 8.41 -12.88
CA LEU A 73 1.72 8.65 -13.31
C LEU A 73 2.31 9.76 -12.44
N ILE A 74 2.96 9.38 -11.34
CA ILE A 74 3.78 10.28 -10.54
C ILE A 74 5.26 9.92 -10.70
N THR A 75 6.14 10.91 -10.63
CA THR A 75 7.59 10.73 -10.72
C THR A 75 8.16 10.15 -9.43
N GLU A 76 9.39 9.62 -9.49
CA GLU A 76 10.10 9.17 -8.27
C GLU A 76 10.31 10.32 -7.27
N GLU A 77 10.49 11.55 -7.76
CA GLU A 77 10.52 12.74 -6.90
C GLU A 77 9.19 12.95 -6.17
N GLN A 78 8.06 12.78 -6.86
CA GLN A 78 6.74 12.90 -6.26
C GLN A 78 6.45 11.75 -5.26
N VAL A 79 6.97 10.55 -5.50
CA VAL A 79 6.95 9.47 -4.49
C VAL A 79 7.71 9.90 -3.23
N GLY A 80 8.88 10.54 -3.39
CA GLY A 80 9.63 11.12 -2.28
C GLY A 80 8.85 12.19 -1.52
N LEU A 81 8.12 13.06 -2.22
CA LEU A 81 7.27 14.09 -1.60
C LEU A 81 6.09 13.49 -0.82
N LEU A 82 5.48 12.40 -1.34
CA LEU A 82 4.46 11.66 -0.59
C LEU A 82 5.04 11.06 0.69
N PHE A 83 6.23 10.45 0.61
CA PHE A 83 6.90 9.91 1.79
C PHE A 83 7.18 11.01 2.82
N ALA A 84 7.74 12.15 2.40
CA ALA A 84 8.00 13.29 3.29
C ALA A 84 6.72 13.85 3.93
N PHE A 85 5.61 13.87 3.19
CA PHE A 85 4.31 14.23 3.76
C PHE A 85 3.85 13.22 4.81
N LEU A 86 4.03 11.91 4.58
CA LEU A 86 3.66 10.87 5.54
C LEU A 86 4.55 10.88 6.79
N GLU A 87 5.82 11.23 6.68
CA GLU A 87 6.71 11.49 7.83
C GLU A 87 6.18 12.63 8.71
N ALA A 88 5.57 13.66 8.10
CA ALA A 88 4.95 14.75 8.86
C ALA A 88 3.73 14.31 9.68
N LEU A 89 3.20 13.09 9.45
CA LEU A 89 2.13 12.48 10.24
C LEU A 89 2.64 11.64 11.42
N GLU A 90 3.95 11.65 11.69
CA GLU A 90 4.52 11.00 12.87
C GLU A 90 4.26 11.78 14.15
N ASP A 91 3.94 11.02 15.19
CA ASP A 91 3.90 11.54 16.54
C ASP A 91 5.30 11.71 17.09
N ARG A 92 5.54 12.87 17.71
CA ARG A 92 6.82 13.17 18.38
C ARG A 92 7.27 12.07 19.35
N ARG A 93 6.33 11.42 20.04
CA ARG A 93 6.63 10.33 20.99
C ARG A 93 6.89 8.99 20.30
N ALA A 94 6.26 8.73 19.15
CA ALA A 94 6.49 7.51 18.39
C ALA A 94 7.85 7.57 17.67
N GLY A 95 8.15 8.69 17.01
CA GLY A 95 9.41 8.90 16.30
C GLY A 95 10.65 8.87 17.20
N SER A 96 10.54 9.13 18.52
CA SER A 96 11.65 8.99 19.46
C SER A 96 11.95 7.54 19.87
N LEU A 97 11.03 6.60 19.64
CA LEU A 97 11.19 5.18 19.98
C LEU A 97 11.71 4.33 18.82
N SER A 98 11.59 4.85 17.59
CA SER A 98 12.03 4.18 16.36
C SER A 98 13.41 4.61 15.86
N ARG A 99 14.08 5.55 16.53
CA ARG A 99 15.45 6.01 16.21
C ARG A 99 16.49 5.41 17.13
#